data_AF-A0A0S3TVE9-F1
#
_entry.id   AF-A0A0S3TVE9-F1
#
_cell.length_a   1.000
_cell.length_b   1.000
_cell.length_c   1.000
_cell.angle_alpha   90.00
_cell.angle_beta   90.00
_cell.angle_gamma   90.00
#
_symmetry.space_group_name_H-M   'P 1'
#
loop_
_entity.id
_entity.type
_entity.pdbx_description
1 polymer ?
#
loop_
_entity_poly.entity_id
_entity_poly.type
_entity_poly.pdbx_seq_one_letter_code
_entity_poly.pdbx_strand_id
1 'polypeptide(L)'
;PDKGSDKDIYSCKVIPSRGAWLEFEIDKRDMVFVRLDRKRKQNVTVLLKALGWSEDRILEEFGDFESMRMTLEKDTVNTQDEALLDIYRKLRPGEPPARDAAQALLENYYFNPKRYDLAKVGRYKINKKLGLDLPFDSQVLTMEDIVAAIKYVVALHEHKEELNGLPIEADDIDHFGNRRLRTVGELIQNQLRTGLGRMERVVRDRMTTQDIEAITPQTLINIRPVTAALKEFFGTSQLSQFMDQNNPLAGLTHKRR
;
A
#
# COMPACT_ATOMS: atom_id res chain seq x y z
N PRO A 1 -14.96 22.93 -4.54
CA PRO A 1 -15.64 21.77 -3.92
C PRO A 1 -17.16 21.93 -4.06
N ASP A 2 -17.76 21.25 -5.05
CA ASP A 2 -19.20 21.30 -5.31
C ASP A 2 -19.98 20.67 -4.15
N LYS A 3 -20.66 21.51 -3.37
CA LYS A 3 -21.58 21.11 -2.30
C LYS A 3 -22.99 20.75 -2.82
N GLY A 4 -23.17 20.64 -4.15
CA GLY A 4 -24.49 20.59 -4.78
C GLY A 4 -24.92 19.27 -5.44
N SER A 5 -24.10 18.22 -5.39
CA SER A 5 -24.49 16.92 -5.95
C SER A 5 -24.73 15.91 -4.83
N ASP A 6 -25.92 15.32 -4.84
CA ASP A 6 -26.39 14.27 -3.92
C ASP A 6 -25.88 12.87 -4.31
N LYS A 7 -24.89 12.81 -5.22
CA LYS A 7 -24.26 11.55 -5.62
C LYS A 7 -23.29 11.05 -4.56
N ASP A 8 -23.33 9.74 -4.35
CA ASP A 8 -22.38 9.01 -3.52
C ASP A 8 -20.98 8.98 -4.14
N ILE A 9 -19.98 8.87 -3.27
CA ILE A 9 -18.57 8.70 -3.64
C ILE A 9 -18.18 7.28 -3.28
N TYR A 10 -17.66 6.55 -4.25
CA TYR A 10 -17.19 5.18 -4.05
C TYR A 10 -15.68 5.19 -3.98
N SER A 11 -15.12 4.47 -2.99
CA SER A 11 -13.67 4.40 -2.83
C SER A 11 -13.22 3.00 -2.44
N CYS A 12 -12.04 2.64 -2.92
CA CYS A 12 -11.34 1.41 -2.56
C CYS A 12 -9.97 1.79 -2.01
N LYS A 13 -9.57 1.21 -0.89
CA LYS A 13 -8.27 1.44 -0.27
C LYS A 13 -7.53 0.13 -0.07
N VAL A 14 -6.41 -0.01 -0.77
CA VAL A 14 -5.49 -1.12 -0.59
C VAL A 14 -4.44 -0.72 0.44
N ILE A 15 -4.59 -1.27 1.65
CA ILE A 15 -3.78 -0.92 2.82
C ILE A 15 -2.78 -2.05 3.08
N PRO A 16 -1.47 -1.86 2.80
CA PRO A 16 -0.48 -2.88 3.08
C PRO A 16 -0.13 -2.98 4.56
N SER A 17 0.48 -4.11 4.95
CA SER A 17 1.12 -4.22 6.26
C SER A 17 2.31 -3.26 6.37
N ARG A 18 3.01 -3.01 5.26
CA ARG A 18 4.11 -2.05 5.13
C ARG A 18 4.24 -1.59 3.68
N GLY A 19 4.40 -0.29 3.47
CA GLY A 19 4.57 0.29 2.13
C GLY A 19 3.57 1.42 1.87
N ALA A 20 3.55 1.88 0.63
CA ALA A 20 2.69 2.96 0.16
C ALA A 20 1.20 2.53 0.11
N TRP A 21 0.28 3.44 0.39
CA TRP A 21 -1.14 3.15 0.17
C TRP A 21 -1.47 3.26 -1.33
N LEU A 22 -2.47 2.49 -1.78
CA LEU A 22 -3.04 2.63 -3.12
C LEU A 22 -4.55 2.79 -2.96
N GLU A 23 -5.07 3.92 -3.43
CA GLU A 23 -6.47 4.28 -3.23
C GLU A 23 -7.11 4.61 -4.57
N PHE A 24 -8.30 4.07 -4.82
CA PHE A 24 -9.14 4.40 -5.97
C PHE A 24 -10.38 5.13 -5.48
N GLU A 25 -10.84 6.12 -6.25
CA GLU A 25 -12.02 6.92 -5.94
C GLU A 25 -12.78 7.25 -7.21
N ILE A 26 -14.10 7.08 -7.17
CA ILE A 26 -15.02 7.60 -8.17
C ILE A 26 -15.73 8.80 -7.55
N ASP A 27 -15.52 9.98 -8.13
CA ASP A 27 -16.13 11.20 -7.59
C ASP A 27 -17.52 11.47 -8.15
N LYS A 28 -18.12 12.56 -7.68
CA LYS A 28 -19.48 12.99 -8.06
C LYS A 28 -19.64 13.34 -9.54
N ARG A 29 -18.56 13.37 -10.32
CA ARG A 29 -18.56 13.58 -11.77
C ARG A 29 -18.36 12.27 -12.54
N ASP A 30 -18.53 11.15 -11.85
CA ASP A 30 -18.43 9.78 -12.36
C ASP A 30 -17.06 9.47 -13.00
N MET A 31 -16.01 10.20 -12.61
CA MET A 31 -14.65 9.97 -13.09
C MET A 31 -13.87 9.14 -12.08
N VAL A 32 -13.01 8.25 -12.58
CA VAL A 32 -12.24 7.28 -11.81
C VAL A 32 -10.82 7.78 -11.61
N PHE A 33 -10.39 7.78 -10.36
CA PHE A 33 -9.11 8.34 -9.98
C PHE A 33 -8.34 7.43 -9.05
N VAL A 34 -7.05 7.71 -8.97
CA VAL A 34 -6.09 7.06 -8.10
C VAL A 34 -5.35 8.07 -7.22
N ARG A 35 -5.05 7.68 -5.98
CA ARG A 35 -4.06 8.33 -5.12
C ARG A 35 -2.98 7.32 -4.75
N LEU A 36 -1.74 7.68 -5.05
CA LEU A 36 -0.56 6.91 -4.67
C LEU A 36 0.00 7.51 -3.38
N ASP A 37 0.10 6.70 -2.32
CA ASP A 37 0.65 7.09 -1.01
C ASP A 37 0.04 8.37 -0.43
N ARG A 38 -1.30 8.49 -0.48
CA ARG A 38 -2.07 9.65 0.02
C ARG A 38 -1.66 10.98 -0.64
N LYS A 39 -1.03 10.94 -1.81
CA LYS A 39 -0.68 12.13 -2.60
C LYS A 39 -1.87 12.61 -3.44
N ARG A 40 -1.60 13.60 -4.29
CA ARG A 40 -2.61 14.25 -5.14
C ARG A 40 -3.29 13.21 -6.05
N LYS A 41 -4.58 13.45 -6.26
CA LYS A 41 -5.48 12.66 -7.12
C LYS A 41 -5.04 12.75 -8.59
N GLN A 42 -5.10 11.63 -9.30
CA GLN A 42 -4.76 11.47 -10.72
C GLN A 42 -5.80 10.60 -11.40
N ASN A 43 -6.03 10.76 -12.70
CA ASN A 43 -6.90 9.84 -13.43
C ASN A 43 -6.33 8.42 -13.32
N VAL A 44 -7.21 7.42 -13.14
CA VAL A 44 -6.76 6.03 -12.98
C VAL A 44 -6.03 5.52 -14.23
N THR A 45 -6.39 6.04 -15.40
CA THR A 45 -5.77 5.74 -16.70
C THR A 45 -4.28 6.09 -16.74
N VAL A 46 -3.86 7.13 -16.02
CA VAL A 46 -2.43 7.50 -15.87
C VAL A 46 -1.67 6.39 -15.17
N LEU A 47 -2.22 5.78 -14.11
CA LEU A 47 -1.57 4.63 -13.47
C LEU A 47 -1.49 3.44 -14.43
N LEU A 48 -2.58 3.10 -15.12
CA LEU A 48 -2.61 1.98 -16.06
C LEU A 48 -1.58 2.17 -17.20
N LYS A 49 -1.53 3.36 -17.80
CA LYS A 49 -0.54 3.73 -18.82
C LYS A 49 0.89 3.66 -18.29
N ALA A 50 1.14 4.16 -17.08
CA ALA A 50 2.47 4.06 -16.43
C ALA A 50 2.90 2.60 -16.19
N LEU A 51 1.95 1.72 -15.91
CA LEU A 51 2.14 0.27 -15.79
C LEU A 51 2.27 -0.46 -17.15
N GLY A 52 2.26 0.28 -18.27
CA GLY A 52 2.50 -0.25 -19.61
C GLY A 52 1.25 -0.71 -20.35
N TRP A 53 0.06 -0.31 -19.91
CA TRP A 53 -1.17 -0.62 -20.63
C TRP A 53 -1.41 0.38 -21.76
N SER A 54 -1.73 -0.14 -22.94
CA SER A 54 -2.22 0.67 -24.06
C SER A 54 -3.67 1.09 -23.82
N GLU A 55 -4.09 2.15 -24.52
CA GLU A 55 -5.46 2.62 -24.48
C GLU A 55 -6.46 1.55 -24.92
N ASP A 56 -6.16 0.83 -26.01
CA ASP A 56 -6.98 -0.27 -26.52
C ASP A 56 -7.19 -1.36 -25.46
N ARG A 57 -6.13 -1.72 -24.72
CA ARG A 57 -6.22 -2.72 -23.64
C ARG A 57 -7.06 -2.21 -22.48
N ILE A 58 -6.96 -0.92 -22.14
CA ILE A 58 -7.80 -0.32 -21.09
C ILE A 58 -9.27 -0.37 -21.52
N LEU A 59 -9.58 -0.07 -22.78
CA LEU A 59 -10.94 -0.16 -23.33
C LEU A 59 -11.45 -1.61 -23.39
N GLU A 60 -10.62 -2.57 -23.78
CA GLU A 60 -10.99 -3.98 -23.78
C GLU A 60 -11.37 -4.47 -22.38
N GLU A 61 -10.61 -4.05 -21.35
CA GLU A 61 -10.79 -4.54 -19.99
C GLU A 61 -11.83 -3.78 -19.17
N PHE A 62 -12.07 -2.51 -19.49
CA PHE A 62 -12.92 -1.61 -18.69
C PHE A 62 -13.98 -0.85 -19.52
N GLY A 63 -14.07 -1.08 -20.82
CA GLY A 63 -14.94 -0.31 -21.73
C GLY A 63 -16.43 -0.47 -21.47
N ASP A 64 -16.84 -1.53 -20.78
CA ASP A 64 -18.22 -1.75 -20.34
C ASP A 64 -18.65 -0.79 -19.21
N PHE A 65 -17.70 -0.11 -18.56
CA PHE A 65 -17.96 0.83 -17.47
C PHE A 65 -17.94 2.27 -17.97
N GLU A 66 -19.07 2.99 -17.83
CA GLU A 66 -19.19 4.36 -18.37
C GLU A 66 -18.21 5.32 -17.68
N SER A 67 -18.02 5.16 -16.38
CA SER A 67 -17.05 5.94 -15.59
C SER A 67 -15.61 5.83 -16.13
N MET A 68 -15.23 4.63 -16.60
CA MET A 68 -13.90 4.39 -17.17
C MET A 68 -13.78 5.02 -18.56
N ARG A 69 -14.81 4.91 -19.41
CA ARG A 69 -14.86 5.58 -20.72
C ARG A 69 -14.73 7.10 -20.59
N MET A 70 -15.53 7.70 -19.71
CA MET A 70 -15.49 9.15 -19.45
C MET A 70 -14.12 9.61 -18.92
N THR A 71 -13.48 8.78 -18.09
CA THR A 71 -12.14 9.08 -17.56
C THR A 71 -11.08 9.05 -18.66
N LEU A 72 -11.19 8.07 -19.57
CA LEU A 72 -10.26 7.92 -20.68
C LEU A 72 -10.41 9.01 -21.73
N GLU A 73 -11.64 9.42 -22.07
CA GLU A 73 -11.92 10.52 -23.01
C GLU A 73 -11.34 11.86 -22.53
N LYS A 74 -11.30 12.08 -21.22
CA LYS A 74 -10.74 13.30 -20.59
C LYS A 74 -9.25 13.17 -20.25
N ASP A 75 -8.63 12.03 -20.56
CA ASP A 75 -7.22 11.81 -20.29
C ASP A 75 -6.37 12.62 -21.27
N THR A 76 -5.42 13.39 -20.74
CA THR A 76 -4.50 14.20 -21.56
C THR A 76 -3.16 13.51 -21.78
N VAL A 77 -2.92 12.38 -21.10
CA VAL A 77 -1.66 11.63 -21.14
C VAL A 77 -1.81 10.45 -22.07
N ASN A 78 -0.99 10.35 -23.11
CA ASN A 78 -1.17 9.30 -24.14
C ASN A 78 -0.09 8.22 -24.09
N THR A 79 1.11 8.56 -23.61
CA THR A 79 2.24 7.64 -23.59
C THR A 79 2.57 7.15 -22.17
N GLN A 80 3.18 5.96 -22.08
CA GLN A 80 3.68 5.42 -20.81
C GLN A 80 4.69 6.37 -20.14
N ASP A 81 5.57 6.98 -20.93
CA ASP A 81 6.61 7.87 -20.43
C ASP A 81 6.00 9.15 -19.83
N GLU A 82 5.04 9.78 -20.50
CA GLU A 82 4.32 10.92 -19.95
C GLU A 82 3.60 10.56 -18.66
N ALA A 83 2.99 9.37 -18.59
CA ALA A 83 2.29 8.89 -17.40
C ALA A 83 3.24 8.68 -16.21
N LEU A 84 4.40 8.07 -16.45
CA LEU A 84 5.45 7.89 -15.45
C LEU A 84 5.95 9.25 -14.93
N LEU A 85 6.22 10.21 -15.82
CA LEU A 85 6.68 11.55 -15.45
C LEU A 85 5.61 12.33 -14.67
N ASP A 86 4.34 12.20 -15.05
CA ASP A 86 3.22 12.83 -14.34
C ASP A 86 3.07 12.31 -12.91
N ILE A 87 3.12 10.98 -12.74
CA ILE A 87 3.14 10.32 -11.43
C ILE A 87 4.34 10.82 -10.60
N TYR A 88 5.53 10.86 -11.20
CA TYR A 88 6.74 11.27 -10.51
C TYR A 88 6.65 12.70 -9.96
N ARG A 89 6.19 13.66 -10.79
CA ARG A 89 6.04 15.07 -10.40
C ARG A 89 5.10 15.25 -9.21
N LYS A 90 4.06 14.43 -9.10
CA LYS A 90 3.09 14.48 -7.99
C LYS A 90 3.57 13.76 -6.74
N LEU A 91 4.34 12.70 -6.88
CA LEU A 91 4.95 11.99 -5.75
C LEU A 91 6.11 12.78 -5.14
N ARG A 92 6.95 13.39 -5.98
CA ARG A 92 8.16 14.13 -5.61
C ARG A 92 8.18 15.53 -6.25
N PRO A 93 7.41 16.48 -5.72
CA PRO A 93 7.40 17.84 -6.24
C PRO A 93 8.77 18.50 -6.02
N GLY A 94 9.40 18.97 -7.09
CA GLY A 94 10.68 19.70 -7.05
C GLY A 94 11.90 18.89 -7.50
N GLU A 95 11.79 17.58 -7.66
CA GLU A 95 12.84 16.76 -8.29
C GLU A 95 12.64 16.73 -9.81
N PRO A 96 13.72 16.84 -10.62
CA PRO A 96 13.61 16.73 -12.07
C PRO A 96 13.12 15.31 -12.43
N PRO A 97 12.04 15.17 -13.22
CA PRO A 97 11.49 13.86 -13.52
C PRO A 97 12.33 13.18 -14.61
N ALA A 98 12.75 11.95 -14.35
CA ALA A 98 13.42 11.08 -15.32
C ALA A 98 12.64 9.76 -15.43
N ARG A 99 12.50 9.24 -16.65
CA ARG A 99 11.72 8.03 -16.96
C ARG A 99 12.12 6.84 -16.07
N ASP A 100 13.40 6.52 -16.04
CA ASP A 100 13.91 5.36 -15.30
C ASP A 100 13.74 5.53 -13.79
N ALA A 101 13.91 6.76 -13.28
CA ALA A 101 13.67 7.08 -11.88
C ALA A 101 12.19 6.94 -11.50
N ALA A 102 11.28 7.35 -12.40
CA ALA A 102 9.84 7.20 -12.22
C ALA A 102 9.39 5.74 -12.23
N GLN A 103 9.89 4.95 -13.18
CA GLN A 103 9.62 3.52 -13.23
C GLN A 103 10.15 2.81 -11.97
N ALA A 104 11.40 3.09 -11.58
CA ALA A 104 11.97 2.52 -10.36
C ALA A 104 11.21 2.97 -9.10
N LEU A 105 10.69 4.19 -9.06
CA LEU A 105 9.87 4.67 -7.95
C LEU A 105 8.58 3.87 -7.83
N LEU A 106 7.85 3.70 -8.94
CA LEU A 106 6.60 2.94 -8.98
C LEU A 106 6.81 1.46 -8.60
N GLU A 107 7.87 0.86 -9.14
CA GLU A 107 8.30 -0.51 -8.80
C GLU A 107 8.56 -0.66 -7.29
N ASN A 108 9.31 0.27 -6.71
CA ASN A 108 9.59 0.28 -5.28
C ASN A 108 8.35 0.54 -4.41
N TYR A 109 7.33 1.20 -4.94
CA TYR A 109 6.13 1.53 -4.19
C TYR A 109 5.21 0.33 -4.01
N TYR A 110 5.10 -0.57 -5.00
CA TYR A 110 4.05 -1.61 -4.98
C TYR A 110 4.54 -3.03 -5.27
N PHE A 111 5.65 -3.18 -6.00
CA PHE A 111 6.09 -4.47 -6.56
C PHE A 111 7.39 -4.99 -5.91
N ASN A 112 8.16 -4.14 -5.24
CA ASN A 112 9.39 -4.55 -4.57
C ASN A 112 9.15 -5.11 -3.15
N PRO A 113 9.44 -6.41 -2.87
CA PRO A 113 9.22 -7.03 -1.56
C PRO A 113 10.06 -6.41 -0.43
N LYS A 114 11.20 -5.78 -0.77
CA LYS A 114 12.03 -5.08 0.22
C LYS A 114 11.36 -3.80 0.71
N ARG A 115 10.41 -3.23 -0.02
CA ARG A 115 9.78 -1.93 0.28
C ARG A 115 8.28 -2.04 0.55
N TYR A 116 7.62 -3.01 -0.05
CA TYR A 116 6.19 -3.27 0.06
C TYR A 116 5.91 -4.68 0.59
N ASP A 117 4.89 -4.82 1.43
CA ASP A 117 4.51 -6.08 2.05
C ASP A 117 3.05 -6.03 2.55
N LEU A 118 2.21 -6.92 2.03
CA LEU A 118 0.83 -7.15 2.43
C LEU A 118 0.71 -8.02 3.69
N ALA A 119 1.78 -8.75 4.05
CA ALA A 119 1.78 -9.92 4.91
C ALA A 119 0.86 -11.04 4.39
N LYS A 120 1.05 -12.26 4.91
CA LYS A 120 0.22 -13.44 4.53
C LYS A 120 -1.27 -13.19 4.74
N VAL A 121 -1.63 -12.50 5.83
CA VAL A 121 -3.02 -12.18 6.15
C VAL A 121 -3.60 -11.14 5.17
N GLY A 122 -2.83 -10.13 4.76
CA GLY A 122 -3.30 -9.16 3.77
C GLY A 122 -3.48 -9.78 2.40
N ARG A 123 -2.54 -10.63 1.96
CA ARG A 123 -2.68 -11.43 0.73
C ARG A 123 -3.93 -12.30 0.74
N TYR A 124 -4.17 -13.04 1.83
CA TYR A 124 -5.42 -13.81 2.02
C TYR A 124 -6.67 -12.94 1.90
N LYS A 125 -6.67 -11.74 2.50
CA LYS A 125 -7.81 -10.83 2.48
C LYS A 125 -8.10 -10.30 1.08
N ILE A 126 -7.08 -9.88 0.34
CA ILE A 126 -7.23 -9.40 -1.04
C ILE A 126 -7.74 -10.52 -1.94
N ASN A 127 -7.11 -11.70 -1.87
CA ASN A 127 -7.54 -12.87 -2.63
C ASN A 127 -9.01 -13.21 -2.36
N LYS A 128 -9.42 -13.22 -1.09
CA LYS A 128 -10.82 -13.49 -0.73
C LYS A 128 -11.78 -12.40 -1.21
N LYS A 129 -11.42 -11.11 -1.11
CA LYS A 129 -12.29 -9.98 -1.48
C LYS A 129 -12.45 -9.86 -2.99
N LEU A 130 -11.38 -10.10 -3.74
CA LEU A 130 -11.35 -9.96 -5.20
C LEU A 130 -11.52 -11.30 -5.94
N GLY A 131 -11.65 -12.41 -5.20
CA GLY A 131 -11.73 -13.79 -5.73
C GLY A 131 -10.53 -14.21 -6.56
N LEU A 132 -9.33 -13.80 -6.15
CA LEU A 132 -8.07 -14.18 -6.79
C LEU A 132 -7.48 -15.41 -6.11
N ASP A 133 -6.83 -16.29 -6.89
CA ASP A 133 -6.15 -17.49 -6.37
C ASP A 133 -4.62 -17.35 -6.44
N LEU A 134 -4.10 -16.23 -5.93
CA LEU A 134 -2.66 -15.96 -5.90
C LEU A 134 -1.99 -16.64 -4.69
N PRO A 135 -0.74 -17.12 -4.81
CA PRO A 135 -0.04 -17.76 -3.70
C PRO A 135 0.11 -16.84 -2.47
N PHE A 136 -0.04 -17.40 -1.26
CA PHE A 136 0.11 -16.67 0.01
C PHE A 136 1.50 -16.05 0.24
N ASP A 137 2.52 -16.61 -0.42
CA ASP A 137 3.88 -16.11 -0.34
C ASP A 137 4.13 -14.92 -1.30
N SER A 138 3.21 -14.63 -2.22
CA SER A 138 3.20 -13.39 -2.99
C SER A 138 2.74 -12.23 -2.11
N GLN A 139 3.66 -11.58 -1.42
CA GLN A 139 3.35 -10.53 -0.44
C GLN A 139 3.41 -9.11 -1.01
N VAL A 140 3.68 -8.95 -2.30
CA VAL A 140 3.63 -7.68 -3.03
C VAL A 140 2.37 -7.60 -3.87
N LEU A 141 1.93 -6.41 -4.27
CA LEU A 141 0.81 -6.30 -5.21
C LEU A 141 1.23 -6.85 -6.58
N THR A 142 0.25 -7.32 -7.33
CA THR A 142 0.39 -7.76 -8.72
C THR A 142 -0.46 -6.90 -9.62
N MET A 143 -0.26 -7.03 -10.93
CA MET A 143 -1.13 -6.35 -11.91
C MET A 143 -2.58 -6.80 -11.77
N GLU A 144 -2.79 -8.08 -11.53
CA GLU A 144 -4.12 -8.69 -11.35
C GLU A 144 -4.85 -8.08 -10.15
N ASP A 145 -4.15 -7.85 -9.04
CA ASP A 145 -4.74 -7.18 -7.87
C ASP A 145 -5.24 -5.77 -8.19
N ILE A 146 -4.43 -4.99 -8.93
CA ILE A 146 -4.75 -3.61 -9.28
C ILE A 146 -5.96 -3.56 -10.21
N VAL A 147 -5.95 -4.40 -11.25
CA VAL A 147 -7.06 -4.49 -12.23
C VAL A 147 -8.34 -4.93 -11.54
N ALA A 148 -8.28 -6.00 -10.74
CA ALA A 148 -9.44 -6.52 -10.02
C ALA A 148 -9.99 -5.48 -9.02
N ALA A 149 -9.13 -4.74 -8.32
CA ALA A 149 -9.56 -3.68 -7.41
C ALA A 149 -10.25 -2.52 -8.15
N ILE A 150 -9.73 -2.12 -9.33
CA ILE A 150 -10.38 -1.10 -10.18
C ILE A 150 -11.73 -1.62 -10.65
N LYS A 151 -11.81 -2.85 -11.20
CA LYS A 151 -13.07 -3.47 -11.64
C LYS A 151 -14.10 -3.53 -10.53
N TYR A 152 -13.67 -3.90 -9.33
CA TYR A 152 -14.56 -3.98 -8.17
C TYR A 152 -15.16 -2.62 -7.81
N VAL A 153 -14.36 -1.54 -7.78
CA VAL A 153 -14.88 -0.21 -7.41
C VAL A 153 -15.79 0.39 -8.48
N VAL A 154 -15.50 0.18 -9.78
CA VAL A 154 -16.37 0.67 -10.86
C VAL A 154 -17.67 -0.13 -10.94
N ALA A 155 -17.63 -1.44 -10.69
CA ALA A 155 -18.83 -2.26 -10.62
C ALA A 155 -19.71 -1.92 -9.41
N LEU A 156 -19.10 -1.63 -8.25
CA LEU A 156 -19.81 -1.14 -7.07
C LEU A 156 -20.51 0.20 -7.34
N HIS A 157 -19.85 1.12 -8.05
CA HIS A 157 -20.44 2.40 -8.46
C HIS A 157 -21.62 2.24 -9.43
N GLU A 158 -21.58 1.23 -10.30
CA GLU A 158 -22.71 0.89 -11.20
C GLU A 158 -23.80 0.05 -10.52
N HIS A 159 -23.72 -0.16 -9.20
CA HIS A 159 -24.68 -0.96 -8.43
C HIS A 159 -24.82 -2.40 -8.94
N LYS A 160 -23.76 -2.99 -9.50
CA LYS A 160 -23.74 -4.42 -9.85
C LYS A 160 -23.73 -5.23 -8.56
N GLU A 161 -24.57 -6.25 -8.48
CA GLU A 161 -24.66 -7.12 -7.30
C GLU A 161 -23.54 -8.17 -7.28
N GLU A 162 -23.02 -8.53 -8.46
CA GLU A 162 -22.05 -9.61 -8.63
C GLU A 162 -21.01 -9.27 -9.70
N LEU A 163 -19.78 -9.73 -9.49
CA LEU A 163 -18.69 -9.72 -10.47
C LEU A 163 -18.02 -11.10 -10.46
N ASN A 164 -18.12 -11.83 -11.57
CA ASN A 164 -17.49 -13.14 -11.74
C ASN A 164 -17.83 -14.17 -10.65
N GLY A 165 -19.09 -14.30 -10.23
CA GLY A 165 -19.46 -15.24 -9.16
C GLY A 165 -19.34 -14.68 -7.75
N LEU A 166 -18.83 -13.45 -7.58
CA LEU A 166 -18.53 -12.84 -6.28
C LEU A 166 -19.49 -11.70 -5.97
N PRO A 167 -20.09 -11.66 -4.77
CA PRO A 167 -20.95 -10.55 -4.37
C PRO A 167 -20.14 -9.26 -4.26
N ILE A 168 -20.69 -8.17 -4.79
CA ILE A 168 -20.12 -6.84 -4.67
C ILE A 168 -20.83 -6.08 -3.56
N GLU A 169 -20.11 -5.86 -2.47
CA GLU A 169 -20.58 -5.06 -1.34
C GLU A 169 -19.50 -4.13 -0.80
N ALA A 170 -19.95 -3.04 -0.18
CA ALA A 170 -19.11 -2.14 0.60
C ALA A 170 -18.67 -2.80 1.91
N ASP A 171 -17.42 -2.56 2.31
CA ASP A 171 -16.88 -3.14 3.54
C ASP A 171 -17.29 -2.34 4.79
N ASP A 172 -17.74 -3.05 5.82
CA ASP A 172 -17.85 -2.48 7.17
C ASP A 172 -16.47 -2.52 7.85
N ILE A 173 -15.92 -1.34 8.16
CA ILE A 173 -14.62 -1.18 8.81
C ILE A 173 -14.64 -1.54 10.30
N ASP A 174 -15.82 -1.61 10.91
CA ASP A 174 -15.99 -1.91 12.33
C ASP A 174 -16.18 -3.42 12.59
N HIS A 175 -16.55 -4.17 11.57
CA HIS A 175 -16.63 -5.62 11.62
C HIS A 175 -15.27 -6.25 11.99
N PHE A 176 -15.25 -7.18 12.95
CA PHE A 176 -14.01 -7.83 13.41
C PHE A 176 -13.30 -8.67 12.35
N GLY A 177 -13.99 -9.04 11.27
CA GLY A 177 -13.33 -9.57 10.09
C GLY A 177 -12.31 -8.58 9.50
N ASN A 178 -12.58 -7.27 9.57
CA ASN A 178 -11.76 -6.21 8.99
C ASN A 178 -10.92 -5.46 10.05
N ARG A 179 -11.19 -5.68 11.34
CA ARG A 179 -10.36 -5.20 12.45
C ARG A 179 -9.41 -6.27 12.95
N ARG A 180 -8.10 -6.03 12.79
CA ARG A 180 -7.05 -6.96 13.23
C ARG A 180 -6.40 -6.50 14.53
N LEU A 181 -6.35 -7.39 15.52
CA LEU A 181 -5.58 -7.19 16.75
C LEU A 181 -4.10 -7.53 16.50
N ARG A 182 -3.19 -6.64 16.90
CA ARG A 182 -1.74 -6.89 16.90
C ARG A 182 -1.30 -7.22 18.32
N THR A 183 -0.74 -8.40 18.52
CA THR A 183 -0.25 -8.85 19.84
C THR A 183 1.15 -8.31 20.12
N VAL A 184 1.60 -8.42 21.37
CA VAL A 184 2.93 -7.97 21.83
C VAL A 184 4.06 -8.51 20.95
N GLY A 185 4.01 -9.79 20.55
CA GLY A 185 5.04 -10.40 19.70
C GLY A 185 5.17 -9.70 18.34
N GLU A 186 4.05 -9.37 17.70
CA GLU A 186 4.05 -8.66 16.42
C GLU A 186 4.55 -7.22 16.56
N LEU A 187 4.18 -6.54 17.64
CA LEU A 187 4.65 -5.19 17.93
C LEU A 187 6.17 -5.16 18.09
N ILE A 188 6.73 -6.07 18.90
CA ILE A 188 8.18 -6.20 19.10
C ILE A 188 8.88 -6.60 17.79
N GLN A 189 8.32 -7.55 17.04
CA GLN A 189 8.87 -7.98 15.75
C GLN A 189 9.01 -6.80 14.78
N ASN A 190 8.02 -5.89 14.74
CA ASN A 190 8.07 -4.70 13.89
C ASN A 190 9.18 -3.72 14.30
N GLN A 191 9.41 -3.54 15.62
CA GLN A 191 10.50 -2.71 16.13
C GLN A 191 11.86 -3.31 15.82
N LEU A 192 12.01 -4.62 16.03
CA LEU A 192 13.22 -5.36 15.69
C LEU A 192 13.53 -5.25 14.20
N ARG A 193 12.52 -5.44 13.32
CA ARG A 193 12.67 -5.28 11.87
C ARG A 193 13.15 -3.87 11.51
N THR A 194 12.58 -2.84 12.14
CA THR A 194 12.99 -1.44 11.90
C THR A 194 14.44 -1.19 12.33
N GLY A 195 14.83 -1.71 13.49
CA GLY A 195 16.22 -1.67 13.97
C GLY A 195 17.19 -2.40 13.03
N LEU A 196 16.82 -3.60 12.56
CA LEU A 196 17.61 -4.38 11.61
C LEU A 196 17.73 -3.68 10.25
N GLY A 197 16.68 -3.02 9.76
CA GLY A 197 16.75 -2.24 8.52
C GLY A 197 17.69 -1.03 8.61
N ARG A 198 17.78 -0.38 9.78
CA ARG A 198 18.79 0.66 10.04
C ARG A 198 20.20 0.06 10.07
N MET A 199 20.37 -1.11 10.70
CA MET A 199 21.65 -1.81 10.74
C MET A 199 22.09 -2.30 9.35
N GLU A 200 21.18 -2.81 8.51
CA GLU A 200 21.45 -3.23 7.13
C GLU A 200 22.05 -2.08 6.32
N ARG A 201 21.49 -0.86 6.47
CA ARG A 201 22.04 0.33 5.81
C ARG A 201 23.48 0.60 6.23
N VAL A 202 23.76 0.58 7.53
CA VAL A 202 25.11 0.79 8.07
C VAL A 202 26.09 -0.26 7.56
N VAL A 203 25.67 -1.52 7.49
CA VAL A 203 26.48 -2.61 6.93
C VAL A 203 26.79 -2.33 5.46
N ARG A 204 25.79 -1.94 4.66
CA ARG A 204 25.98 -1.63 3.23
C ARG A 204 26.96 -0.47 3.02
N ASP A 205 26.83 0.60 3.79
CA ASP A 205 27.71 1.77 3.71
C ASP A 205 29.16 1.40 4.11
N ARG A 206 29.34 0.56 5.14
CA ARG A 206 30.65 0.06 5.57
C ARG A 206 31.30 -0.85 4.53
N MET A 207 30.53 -1.72 3.88
CA MET A 207 31.04 -2.59 2.82
C MET A 207 31.59 -1.81 1.63
N THR A 208 31.08 -0.59 1.35
CA THR A 208 31.61 0.26 0.26
C THR A 208 32.81 1.12 0.66
N THR A 209 33.07 1.29 1.96
CA THR A 209 34.08 2.24 2.47
C THR A 209 35.29 1.56 3.09
N GLN A 210 35.14 0.33 3.59
CA GLN A 210 36.22 -0.43 4.21
C GLN A 210 36.99 -1.26 3.18
N ASP A 211 38.27 -1.49 3.46
CA ASP A 211 39.13 -2.35 2.67
C ASP A 211 38.68 -3.81 2.75
N ILE A 212 38.63 -4.48 1.59
CA ILE A 212 38.08 -5.83 1.41
C ILE A 212 38.83 -6.84 2.30
N GLU A 213 40.14 -6.68 2.47
CA GLU A 213 40.97 -7.59 3.26
C GLU A 213 40.75 -7.44 4.78
N ALA A 214 40.22 -6.29 5.23
CA ALA A 214 39.98 -5.99 6.64
C ALA A 214 38.52 -6.26 7.09
N ILE A 215 37.64 -6.68 6.17
CA ILE A 215 36.22 -6.89 6.48
C ILE A 215 36.04 -8.18 7.28
N THR A 216 35.44 -8.05 8.47
CA THR A 216 34.95 -9.18 9.26
C THR A 216 33.50 -8.91 9.71
N PRO A 217 32.70 -9.94 10.05
CA PRO A 217 31.34 -9.71 10.52
C PRO A 217 31.25 -8.78 11.74
N GLN A 218 32.26 -8.81 12.62
CA GLN A 218 32.31 -7.93 13.79
C GLN A 218 32.53 -6.46 13.43
N THR A 219 33.33 -6.16 12.39
CA THR A 219 33.55 -4.77 11.95
C THR A 219 32.34 -4.18 11.22
N LEU A 220 31.53 -5.03 10.59
CA LEU A 220 30.31 -4.61 9.89
C LEU A 220 29.12 -4.42 10.84
N ILE A 221 28.94 -5.32 11.80
CA ILE A 221 27.74 -5.35 12.65
C ILE A 221 27.81 -4.29 13.75
N ASN A 222 26.86 -3.36 13.72
CA ASN A 222 26.62 -2.41 14.81
C ASN A 222 25.21 -2.62 15.37
N ILE A 223 25.11 -3.14 16.60
CA ILE A 223 23.83 -3.45 17.25
C ILE A 223 23.10 -2.22 17.83
N ARG A 224 23.76 -1.06 17.89
CA ARG A 224 23.17 0.15 18.52
C ARG A 224 21.79 0.50 17.94
N PRO A 225 21.55 0.51 16.61
CA PRO A 225 20.22 0.81 16.06
C PRO A 225 19.14 -0.17 16.48
N VAL A 226 19.50 -1.45 16.65
CA VAL A 226 18.57 -2.51 17.10
C VAL A 226 18.21 -2.30 18.57
N THR A 227 19.20 -2.15 19.43
CA THR A 227 18.99 -1.92 20.87
C THR A 227 18.24 -0.60 21.14
N ALA A 228 18.52 0.44 20.36
CA ALA A 228 17.83 1.73 20.47
C ALA A 228 16.35 1.61 20.11
N ALA A 229 16.00 0.92 19.01
CA ALA A 229 14.60 0.72 18.62
C ALA A 229 13.79 -0.04 19.68
N LEU A 230 14.39 -1.06 20.31
CA LEU A 230 13.74 -1.80 21.40
C LEU A 230 13.59 -0.95 22.67
N LYS A 231 14.64 -0.20 23.06
CA LYS A 231 14.57 0.70 24.22
C LYS A 231 13.53 1.80 24.03
N GLU A 232 13.47 2.38 22.84
CA GLU A 232 12.47 3.38 22.47
C GLU A 232 11.05 2.82 22.60
N PHE A 233 10.80 1.61 22.07
CA PHE A 233 9.50 0.96 22.21
C PHE A 233 9.07 0.76 23.66
N PHE A 234 9.91 0.17 24.51
CA PHE A 234 9.52 -0.07 25.91
C PHE A 234 9.50 1.21 26.75
N GLY A 235 10.32 2.20 26.40
CA GLY A 235 10.46 3.43 27.19
C GLY A 235 9.41 4.50 26.89
N THR A 236 8.97 4.66 25.63
CA THR A 236 8.12 5.78 25.22
C THR A 236 6.85 5.37 24.46
N SER A 237 6.65 4.09 24.14
CA SER A 237 5.44 3.66 23.43
C SER A 237 4.19 3.79 24.31
N GLN A 238 3.09 4.30 23.74
CA GLN A 238 1.77 4.30 24.38
C GLN A 238 1.25 2.88 24.71
N LEU A 239 1.78 1.85 24.03
CA LEU A 239 1.42 0.45 24.26
C LEU A 239 2.29 -0.19 25.36
N SER A 240 3.37 0.47 25.79
CA SER A 240 4.21 0.06 26.91
C SER A 240 3.79 0.86 28.14
N GLN A 241 2.88 0.29 28.94
CA GLN A 241 2.28 0.96 30.08
C GLN A 241 2.79 0.39 31.40
N PHE A 242 2.83 1.22 32.44
CA PHE A 242 3.07 0.72 33.80
C PHE A 242 1.94 -0.23 34.20
N MET A 243 2.30 -1.39 34.74
CA MET A 243 1.34 -2.41 35.12
C MET A 243 0.41 -1.90 36.23
N ASP A 244 -0.90 -1.91 36.00
CA ASP A 244 -1.89 -1.76 37.08
C ASP A 244 -1.73 -2.90 38.11
N GLN A 245 -1.33 -2.53 39.32
CA GLN A 245 -1.03 -3.43 40.44
C GLN A 245 -1.92 -3.17 41.65
N ASN A 246 -3.04 -2.46 41.49
CA ASN A 246 -3.95 -2.19 42.60
C ASN A 246 -4.51 -3.47 43.24
N ASN A 247 -4.76 -4.51 42.44
CA ASN A 247 -5.13 -5.86 42.89
C ASN A 247 -4.85 -6.90 41.77
N PRO A 248 -4.88 -8.21 42.06
CA PRO A 248 -4.60 -9.25 41.06
C PRO A 248 -5.54 -9.21 39.84
N LEU A 249 -6.82 -8.85 40.04
CA LEU A 249 -7.80 -8.75 38.95
C LEU A 249 -7.51 -7.56 38.02
N ALA A 250 -7.07 -6.43 38.58
CA ALA A 250 -6.66 -5.27 37.81
C ALA A 250 -5.45 -5.61 36.91
N GLY A 251 -4.46 -6.31 37.47
CA GLY A 251 -3.31 -6.79 36.69
C GLY A 251 -3.67 -7.78 35.59
N LEU A 252 -4.63 -8.68 35.83
CA LEU A 252 -5.12 -9.60 34.80
C LEU A 252 -5.91 -8.88 33.70
N THR A 253 -6.77 -7.94 34.09
CA THR A 253 -7.57 -7.13 33.16
C THR A 253 -6.67 -6.29 32.26
N HIS A 254 -5.63 -5.66 32.81
CA HIS A 254 -4.67 -4.88 32.02
C HIS A 254 -3.95 -5.74 30.97
N LYS A 255 -3.56 -6.98 31.31
CA LYS A 255 -2.90 -7.90 30.36
C LYS A 255 -3.79 -8.37 29.21
N ARG A 256 -5.12 -8.34 29.37
CA ARG A 256 -6.10 -8.80 28.37
C ARG A 256 -6.76 -7.66 27.59
N ARG A 257 -6.37 -6.41 27.87
CA ARG A 257 -6.78 -5.22 27.11
C ARG A 257 -5.98 -5.12 25.82
#